data_AF-A0AAW5K3T3-F1
#
_entry.id   AF-A0AAW5K3T3-F1
#
_cell.length_a   1.000
_cell.length_b   1.000
_cell.length_c   1.000
_cell.angle_alpha   90.00
_cell.angle_beta   90.00
_cell.angle_gamma   90.00
#
_symmetry.space_group_name_H-M   'P 1'
#
loop_
_entity.id
_entity.type
_entity.pdbx_description
1 polymer ?
#
loop_
_entity_poly.entity_id
_entity_poly.type
_entity_poly.pdbx_seq_one_letter_code
_entity_poly.pdbx_strand_id
1 'polypeptide(L)'
;MGSELGRQGDIQQDIRLRRIARQNGARPRPRRKRQTDRRTDAAKQTTVATVAGFLDEDTALTETGALAAGSTVVNGAVNDVIAKDPTVSKDIVYALPIVESTADKAGMLHAISFKVSGDIFGEVTGAEIRVLKVFPDGTGELFTPISASEEIADKTAALYDMNEAMVTGAIDKEADYFLTIFVKDGESFDLDGKADGTVIDPVSIIKAAAVEPDEPDRTRGRNGGCNSGAALPLLAAMAVLIIRKKR
;
A
#
# COMPACT_ATOMS: atom_id res chain seq x y z
N MET A 1 -60.67 17.61 -25.79
CA MET A 1 -60.53 16.43 -26.68
C MET A 1 -59.57 16.80 -27.80
N GLY A 2 -58.34 16.30 -27.81
CA GLY A 2 -57.35 16.71 -28.81
C GLY A 2 -56.00 16.00 -28.73
N SER A 3 -55.96 14.70 -28.41
CA SER A 3 -54.69 13.99 -28.17
C SER A 3 -54.67 12.54 -28.63
N GLU A 4 -55.21 12.24 -29.81
CA GLU A 4 -55.12 10.89 -30.40
C GLU A 4 -54.66 10.81 -31.86
N LEU A 5 -54.45 11.95 -32.54
CA LEU A 5 -53.97 11.98 -33.92
C LEU A 5 -52.45 12.18 -34.07
N GLY A 6 -51.73 12.44 -32.97
CA GLY A 6 -50.26 12.61 -32.99
C GLY A 6 -49.44 11.32 -32.93
N ARG A 7 -50.01 10.21 -32.44
CA ARG A 7 -49.25 8.95 -32.22
C ARG A 7 -49.14 8.05 -33.46
N GLN A 8 -50.01 8.19 -34.46
CA GLN A 8 -49.93 7.36 -35.67
C GLN A 8 -48.92 7.87 -36.72
N GLY A 9 -48.57 9.17 -36.69
CA GLY A 9 -47.58 9.76 -37.59
C GLY A 9 -46.14 9.33 -37.28
N ASP A 10 -45.78 9.28 -35.99
CA ASP A 10 -44.40 8.99 -35.55
C ASP A 10 -44.01 7.51 -35.74
N ILE A 11 -44.96 6.58 -35.58
CA ILE A 11 -44.71 5.14 -35.77
C ILE A 11 -44.44 4.84 -37.26
N GLN A 12 -45.09 5.55 -38.19
CA GLN A 12 -44.88 5.37 -39.63
C GLN A 12 -43.52 5.91 -40.10
N GLN A 13 -42.96 6.93 -39.43
CA GLN A 13 -41.62 7.43 -39.76
C GLN A 13 -40.51 6.52 -39.22
N ASP A 14 -40.67 5.94 -38.03
CA ASP A 14 -39.69 5.03 -37.43
C ASP A 14 -39.60 3.68 -38.20
N ILE A 15 -40.72 3.19 -38.75
CA ILE A 15 -40.72 1.99 -39.61
C ILE A 15 -40.03 2.25 -40.96
N ARG A 16 -40.19 3.46 -41.54
CA ARG A 16 -39.55 3.83 -42.81
C ARG A 16 -38.03 3.94 -42.69
N LEU A 17 -37.53 4.48 -41.58
CA LEU A 17 -36.09 4.62 -41.32
C LEU A 17 -35.42 3.25 -41.08
N ARG A 18 -36.10 2.31 -40.41
CA ARG A 18 -35.56 0.96 -40.16
C ARG A 18 -35.48 0.08 -41.43
N ARG A 19 -36.31 0.36 -42.44
CA ARG A 19 -36.27 -0.37 -43.73
C ARG A 19 -35.10 0.08 -44.63
N ILE A 20 -34.70 1.35 -44.55
CA ILE A 20 -33.57 1.89 -45.35
C ILE A 20 -32.22 1.40 -44.78
N ALA A 21 -32.09 1.25 -43.46
CA ALA A 21 -30.86 0.78 -42.83
C ALA A 21 -30.51 -0.70 -43.14
N ARG A 22 -31.49 -1.53 -43.53
CA ARG A 22 -31.24 -2.94 -43.91
C ARG A 22 -30.80 -3.14 -45.35
N GLN A 23 -30.99 -2.17 -46.25
CA GLN A 23 -30.64 -2.31 -47.67
C GLN A 23 -29.20 -1.89 -48.02
N ASN A 24 -28.50 -1.17 -47.12
CA ASN A 24 -27.18 -0.60 -47.42
C ASN A 24 -26.00 -1.29 -46.71
N GLY A 25 -26.10 -2.57 -46.34
CA GLY A 25 -24.95 -3.40 -45.93
C GLY A 25 -24.08 -2.87 -44.78
N ALA A 26 -24.50 -1.80 -44.10
CA ALA A 26 -23.73 -1.16 -43.04
C ALA A 26 -23.90 -2.00 -41.79
N ARG A 27 -22.98 -2.96 -41.58
CA ARG A 27 -22.81 -3.59 -40.27
C ARG A 27 -22.65 -2.45 -39.25
N PRO A 28 -23.47 -2.39 -38.19
CA PRO A 28 -23.21 -1.45 -37.11
C PRO A 28 -21.80 -1.75 -36.62
N ARG A 29 -20.90 -0.76 -36.74
CA ARG A 29 -19.58 -0.87 -36.11
C ARG A 29 -19.85 -1.20 -34.65
N PRO A 30 -19.21 -2.22 -34.07
CA PRO A 30 -19.35 -2.44 -32.65
C PRO A 30 -18.99 -1.10 -32.00
N ARG A 31 -19.95 -0.51 -31.27
CA ARG A 31 -19.59 0.50 -30.28
C ARG A 31 -18.46 -0.15 -29.52
N ARG A 32 -17.23 0.32 -29.73
CA ARG A 32 -16.15 0.10 -28.80
C ARG A 32 -16.78 0.54 -27.48
N LYS A 33 -17.24 -0.42 -26.68
CA LYS A 33 -17.34 -0.19 -25.26
C LYS A 33 -15.98 0.41 -24.97
N ARG A 34 -15.94 1.69 -24.56
CA ARG A 34 -14.81 2.18 -23.80
C ARG A 34 -14.79 1.20 -22.64
N GLN A 35 -13.99 0.17 -22.81
CA GLN A 35 -13.46 -0.58 -21.73
C GLN A 35 -12.67 0.51 -21.03
N THR A 36 -13.32 1.11 -20.03
CA THR A 36 -12.67 1.78 -18.93
C THR A 36 -11.86 0.67 -18.26
N ASP A 37 -10.81 0.25 -18.95
CA ASP A 37 -9.82 -0.65 -18.44
C ASP A 37 -9.19 0.10 -17.27
N ARG A 38 -9.37 -0.47 -16.10
CA ARG A 38 -8.73 -0.09 -14.84
C ARG A 38 -7.21 -0.34 -14.90
N ARG A 39 -6.57 0.11 -15.98
CA ARG A 39 -5.21 0.60 -15.90
C ARG A 39 -5.40 2.05 -15.56
N THR A 40 -5.05 2.45 -14.34
CA THR A 40 -4.71 3.83 -14.07
C THR A 40 -3.95 4.37 -15.28
N ASP A 41 -4.47 5.43 -15.89
CA ASP A 41 -3.89 5.99 -17.10
C ASP A 41 -2.45 6.39 -16.74
N ALA A 42 -1.47 5.60 -17.20
CA ALA A 42 -0.08 5.76 -16.77
C ALA A 42 0.40 7.19 -17.02
N ALA A 43 -0.09 7.83 -18.09
CA ALA A 43 0.19 9.23 -18.38
C ALA A 43 -0.35 10.19 -17.31
N LYS A 44 -1.53 9.90 -16.72
CA LYS A 44 -2.05 10.67 -15.59
C LYS A 44 -1.21 10.46 -14.34
N GLN A 45 -0.83 9.22 -14.02
CA GLN A 45 0.03 8.96 -12.87
C GLN A 45 1.41 9.60 -12.98
N THR A 46 2.01 9.60 -14.18
CA THR A 46 3.24 10.35 -14.43
C THR A 46 3.02 11.84 -14.20
N THR A 47 1.91 12.41 -14.69
CA THR A 47 1.59 13.83 -14.45
C THR A 47 1.46 14.13 -12.96
N VAL A 48 0.74 13.29 -12.21
CA VAL A 48 0.58 13.42 -10.75
C VAL A 48 1.93 13.34 -10.03
N ALA A 49 2.77 12.36 -10.39
CA ALA A 49 4.10 12.22 -9.79
C ALA A 49 4.99 13.44 -10.08
N THR A 50 4.96 13.97 -11.30
CA THR A 50 5.70 15.20 -11.65
C THR A 50 5.17 16.42 -10.89
N VAL A 51 3.85 16.56 -10.71
CA VAL A 51 3.28 17.64 -9.88
C VAL A 51 3.73 17.50 -8.43
N ALA A 52 3.84 16.26 -7.93
CA ALA A 52 4.42 15.93 -6.64
C ALA A 52 5.94 16.11 -6.56
N GLY A 53 6.62 16.52 -7.64
CA GLY A 53 8.06 16.78 -7.66
C GLY A 53 8.96 15.57 -7.91
N PHE A 54 8.40 14.40 -8.25
CA PHE A 54 9.19 13.23 -8.63
C PHE A 54 9.73 13.37 -10.05
N LEU A 55 11.00 13.02 -10.25
CA LEU A 55 11.57 12.78 -11.57
C LEU A 55 11.19 11.38 -12.06
N ASP A 56 11.29 11.14 -13.37
CA ASP A 56 11.02 9.82 -13.94
C ASP A 56 11.89 8.73 -13.27
N GLU A 57 13.16 9.05 -12.97
CA GLU A 57 14.10 8.15 -12.29
C GLU A 57 13.80 7.90 -10.81
N ASP A 58 12.97 8.76 -10.19
CA ASP A 58 12.53 8.64 -8.81
C ASP A 58 11.28 7.76 -8.66
N THR A 59 10.76 7.20 -9.77
CA THR A 59 9.54 6.41 -9.79
C THR A 59 9.77 5.02 -10.36
N ALA A 60 8.88 4.09 -10.00
CA ALA A 60 8.86 2.73 -10.54
C ALA A 60 7.43 2.24 -10.68
N LEU A 61 7.21 1.24 -11.54
CA LEU A 61 5.93 0.56 -11.63
C LEU A 61 5.83 -0.52 -10.54
N THR A 62 4.69 -0.57 -9.85
CA THR A 62 4.30 -1.70 -9.01
C THR A 62 4.04 -2.94 -9.86
N GLU A 63 3.88 -4.11 -9.23
CA GLU A 63 3.52 -5.36 -9.92
C GLU A 63 2.20 -5.25 -10.69
N THR A 64 1.28 -4.39 -10.23
CA THR A 64 0.00 -4.12 -10.89
C THR A 64 0.10 -3.10 -12.03
N GLY A 65 1.29 -2.53 -12.25
CA GLY A 65 1.57 -1.55 -13.29
C GLY A 65 1.18 -0.12 -12.93
N ALA A 66 0.96 0.18 -11.64
CA ALA A 66 0.74 1.54 -11.16
C ALA A 66 2.07 2.22 -10.85
N LEU A 67 2.16 3.53 -11.06
CA LEU A 67 3.36 4.29 -10.70
C LEU A 67 3.43 4.47 -9.17
N ALA A 68 4.61 4.23 -8.60
CA ALA A 68 4.95 4.39 -7.20
C ALA A 68 6.31 5.08 -7.06
N ALA A 69 6.67 5.51 -5.84
CA ALA A 69 8.02 5.98 -5.56
C ALA A 69 9.04 4.85 -5.77
N GLY A 70 10.16 5.18 -6.42
CA GLY A 70 11.24 4.27 -6.76
C GLY A 70 12.07 3.87 -5.55
N SER A 71 12.69 2.69 -5.64
CA SER A 71 13.41 2.10 -4.50
C SER A 71 14.53 2.98 -3.92
N THR A 72 15.20 3.79 -4.74
CA THR A 72 16.24 4.73 -4.27
C THR A 72 15.65 5.76 -3.30
N VAL A 73 14.59 6.45 -3.70
CA VAL A 73 13.92 7.48 -2.89
C VAL A 73 13.27 6.86 -1.66
N VAL A 74 12.59 5.73 -1.83
CA VAL A 74 11.96 4.99 -0.72
C VAL A 74 13.01 4.55 0.32
N ASN A 75 14.16 4.03 -0.11
CA ASN A 75 15.22 3.65 0.83
C ASN A 75 15.86 4.85 1.51
N GLY A 76 16.00 5.98 0.82
CA GLY A 76 16.37 7.25 1.45
C GLY A 76 15.42 7.62 2.58
N ALA A 77 14.12 7.61 2.29
CA ALA A 77 13.08 8.03 3.23
C ALA A 77 13.03 7.11 4.46
N VAL A 78 13.17 5.80 4.27
CA VAL A 78 13.24 4.86 5.40
C VAL A 78 14.51 5.08 6.22
N ASN A 79 15.66 5.28 5.59
CA ASN A 79 16.91 5.51 6.32
C ASN A 79 16.86 6.82 7.13
N ASP A 80 16.22 7.86 6.61
CA ASP A 80 15.97 9.12 7.32
C ASP A 80 15.08 8.90 8.55
N VAL A 81 14.00 8.11 8.44
CA VAL A 81 13.16 7.74 9.58
C VAL A 81 13.94 6.90 10.61
N ILE A 82 14.71 5.89 10.20
CA ILE A 82 15.51 5.06 11.11
C ILE A 82 16.59 5.90 11.82
N ALA A 83 17.18 6.88 11.14
CA ALA A 83 18.15 7.78 11.75
C ALA A 83 17.52 8.65 12.85
N LYS A 84 16.24 9.02 12.70
CA LYS A 84 15.46 9.79 13.69
C LYS A 84 14.92 8.90 14.82
N ASP A 85 14.54 7.66 14.51
CA ASP A 85 14.04 6.67 15.45
C ASP A 85 14.67 5.29 15.19
N PRO A 86 15.75 4.93 15.91
CA PRO A 86 16.43 3.65 15.77
C PRO A 86 15.59 2.43 16.21
N THR A 87 14.41 2.62 16.81
CA THR A 87 13.50 1.51 17.16
C THR A 87 12.74 0.99 15.95
N VAL A 88 12.70 1.76 14.86
CA VAL A 88 12.14 1.33 13.59
C VAL A 88 13.06 0.27 12.97
N SER A 89 12.59 -0.97 13.01
CA SER A 89 13.15 -2.07 12.24
C SER A 89 12.50 -2.16 10.86
N LYS A 90 13.30 -2.52 9.85
CA LYS A 90 12.85 -2.72 8.47
C LYS A 90 13.34 -4.08 7.98
N ASP A 91 12.42 -4.93 7.55
CA ASP A 91 12.72 -6.13 6.76
C ASP A 91 12.56 -5.81 5.26
N ILE A 92 11.34 -5.47 4.86
CA ILE A 92 10.96 -5.15 3.48
C ILE A 92 10.17 -3.84 3.48
N VAL A 93 10.19 -3.13 2.36
CA VAL A 93 9.37 -1.93 2.14
C VAL A 93 8.48 -2.15 0.92
N TYR A 94 7.20 -1.87 1.07
CA TYR A 94 6.21 -1.96 0.01
C TYR A 94 5.79 -0.56 -0.42
N ALA A 95 6.18 -0.14 -1.62
CA ALA A 95 5.74 1.12 -2.20
C ALA A 95 4.30 0.99 -2.71
N LEU A 96 3.43 1.90 -2.30
CA LEU A 96 2.05 1.97 -2.77
C LEU A 96 1.95 2.90 -3.99
N PRO A 97 0.90 2.75 -4.81
CA PRO A 97 0.67 3.66 -5.91
C PRO A 97 0.63 5.12 -5.46
N ILE A 98 1.25 6.01 -6.25
CA ILE A 98 1.04 7.46 -6.11
C ILE A 98 -0.40 7.74 -6.51
N VAL A 99 -1.13 8.40 -5.62
CA VAL A 99 -2.56 8.69 -5.76
C VAL A 99 -2.81 10.18 -5.70
N GLU A 100 -3.84 10.60 -6.43
CA GLU A 100 -4.44 11.92 -6.38
C GLU A 100 -5.86 11.75 -5.84
N SER A 101 -6.21 12.49 -4.81
CA SER A 101 -7.54 12.51 -4.20
C SER A 101 -8.11 13.92 -4.29
N THR A 102 -9.37 14.06 -4.71
CA THR A 102 -10.01 15.37 -4.93
C THR A 102 -11.26 15.51 -4.07
N ALA A 103 -11.48 16.70 -3.50
CA ALA A 103 -12.64 17.08 -2.74
C ALA A 103 -13.26 18.39 -3.27
N ASP A 104 -14.53 18.63 -2.94
CA ASP A 104 -15.27 19.81 -3.43
C ASP A 104 -14.77 21.14 -2.83
N LYS A 105 -13.95 21.08 -1.77
CA LYS A 105 -13.49 22.26 -1.03
C LYS A 105 -12.01 22.11 -0.70
N ALA A 106 -11.31 23.24 -0.78
CA ALA A 106 -9.93 23.37 -0.32
C ALA A 106 -9.80 23.22 1.21
N GLY A 107 -8.64 22.74 1.66
CA GLY A 107 -8.25 22.56 3.06
C GLY A 107 -8.94 21.40 3.77
N MET A 108 -9.61 20.51 3.03
CA MET A 108 -10.32 19.36 3.60
C MET A 108 -9.35 18.25 4.01
N LEU A 109 -9.79 17.40 4.94
CA LEU A 109 -9.10 16.15 5.26
C LEU A 109 -9.52 15.07 4.27
N HIS A 110 -8.57 14.47 3.58
CA HIS A 110 -8.79 13.37 2.64
C HIS A 110 -8.52 12.05 3.34
N ALA A 111 -9.42 11.08 3.17
CA ALA A 111 -9.20 9.69 3.54
C ALA A 111 -8.86 8.91 2.26
N ILE A 112 -7.66 8.33 2.21
CA ILE A 112 -7.17 7.61 1.03
C ILE A 112 -6.92 6.15 1.43
N SER A 113 -7.65 5.22 0.81
CA SER A 113 -7.61 3.81 1.20
C SER A 113 -6.97 2.92 0.14
N PHE A 114 -6.09 2.04 0.59
CA PHE A 114 -5.44 1.01 -0.21
C PHE A 114 -5.92 -0.37 0.26
N LYS A 115 -6.35 -1.22 -0.67
CA LYS A 115 -6.56 -2.64 -0.36
C LYS A 115 -5.20 -3.34 -0.31
N VAL A 116 -4.89 -3.96 0.81
CA VAL A 116 -3.58 -4.57 1.10
C VAL A 116 -3.77 -5.93 1.78
N SER A 117 -2.79 -6.83 1.64
CA SER A 117 -2.75 -8.08 2.41
C SER A 117 -2.11 -7.84 3.79
N GLY A 118 -2.49 -8.61 4.80
CA GLY A 118 -1.94 -8.51 6.15
C GLY A 118 -0.45 -8.89 6.25
N ASP A 119 0.06 -9.72 5.34
CA ASP A 119 1.45 -10.22 5.35
C ASP A 119 2.52 -9.13 5.20
N ILE A 120 2.15 -7.98 4.64
CA ILE A 120 3.05 -6.87 4.36
C ILE A 120 3.44 -6.07 5.61
N PHE A 121 2.71 -6.22 6.72
CA PHE A 121 2.98 -5.49 7.97
C PHE A 121 4.01 -6.17 8.86
N GLY A 122 4.18 -7.49 8.74
CA GLY A 122 5.05 -8.28 9.61
C GLY A 122 4.36 -8.72 10.90
N GLU A 123 5.12 -8.90 11.98
CA GLU A 123 4.59 -9.30 13.30
C GLU A 123 4.30 -8.06 14.15
N VAL A 124 3.25 -7.32 13.80
CA VAL A 124 2.78 -6.12 14.53
C VAL A 124 1.27 -6.15 14.71
N THR A 125 0.79 -5.35 15.66
CA THR A 125 -0.65 -5.06 15.76
C THR A 125 -1.06 -3.94 14.80
N GLY A 126 -2.37 -3.81 14.56
CA GLY A 126 -2.93 -2.71 13.77
C GLY A 126 -2.61 -1.32 14.32
N ALA A 127 -2.42 -1.21 15.65
CA ALA A 127 -2.00 0.02 16.32
C ALA A 127 -0.49 0.33 16.18
N GLU A 128 0.29 -0.59 15.62
CA GLU A 128 1.75 -0.51 15.51
C GLU A 128 2.23 -0.53 14.04
N ILE A 129 1.30 -0.43 13.09
CA ILE A 129 1.64 -0.38 11.66
C ILE A 129 2.57 0.80 11.38
N ARG A 130 3.47 0.60 10.41
CA ARG A 130 4.47 1.61 10.02
C ARG A 130 4.21 2.06 8.60
N VAL A 131 3.54 3.20 8.48
CA VAL A 131 3.17 3.80 7.20
C VAL A 131 4.03 5.04 7.00
N LEU A 132 4.74 5.08 5.89
CA LEU A 132 5.77 6.06 5.58
C LEU A 132 5.28 7.00 4.48
N LYS A 133 5.29 8.30 4.78
CA LYS A 133 5.28 9.37 3.79
C LYS A 133 6.64 9.43 3.10
N VAL A 134 6.66 9.43 1.77
CA VAL A 134 7.90 9.53 0.97
C VAL A 134 7.93 10.87 0.24
N PHE A 135 8.98 11.66 0.49
CA PHE A 135 9.20 12.93 -0.20
C PHE A 135 10.17 12.75 -1.39
N PRO A 136 10.05 13.56 -2.46
CA PRO A 136 10.91 13.45 -3.64
C PRO A 136 12.39 13.64 -3.36
N ASP A 137 12.74 14.40 -2.31
CA ASP A 137 14.13 14.62 -1.89
C ASP A 137 14.75 13.41 -1.16
N GLY A 138 14.00 12.32 -1.02
CA GLY A 138 14.42 11.12 -0.33
C GLY A 138 14.33 11.20 1.19
N THR A 139 13.68 12.21 1.76
CA THR A 139 13.34 12.23 3.19
C THR A 139 12.01 11.52 3.47
N GLY A 140 11.77 11.19 4.74
CA GLY A 140 10.57 10.47 5.16
C GLY A 140 10.02 10.91 6.51
N GLU A 141 8.71 10.72 6.68
CA GLU A 141 8.00 10.93 7.96
C GLU A 141 6.96 9.81 8.15
N LEU A 142 6.83 9.28 9.37
CA LEU A 142 5.82 8.26 9.64
C LEU A 142 4.46 8.92 9.88
N PHE A 143 3.42 8.31 9.33
CA PHE A 143 2.06 8.55 9.81
C PHE A 143 1.92 8.03 11.23
N THR A 144 1.12 8.73 12.04
CA THR A 144 0.77 8.25 13.38
C THR A 144 -0.34 7.20 13.27
N PRO A 145 -0.11 5.94 13.68
CA PRO A 145 -1.18 4.95 13.71
C PRO A 145 -2.20 5.32 14.79
N ILE A 146 -3.48 5.19 14.47
CA ILE A 146 -4.59 5.48 15.40
C ILE A 146 -5.36 4.23 15.76
N SER A 147 -5.99 4.25 16.94
CA SER A 147 -6.77 3.13 17.49
C SER A 147 -8.22 3.49 17.82
N ALA A 148 -8.62 4.73 17.56
CA ALA A 148 -9.99 5.20 17.74
C ALA A 148 -10.40 6.20 16.65
N SER A 149 -11.69 6.25 16.31
CA SER A 149 -12.22 7.17 15.30
C SER A 149 -12.05 8.64 15.68
N GLU A 150 -12.01 8.95 16.96
CA GLU A 150 -11.86 10.32 17.48
C GLU A 150 -10.45 10.86 17.28
N GLU A 151 -9.48 10.00 16.97
CA GLU A 151 -8.07 10.35 16.71
C GLU A 151 -7.83 10.69 15.23
N ILE A 152 -8.83 10.55 14.36
CA ILE A 152 -8.71 10.88 12.93
C ILE A 152 -8.34 12.36 12.78
N ALA A 153 -7.12 12.58 12.28
CA ALA A 153 -6.54 13.89 12.05
C ALA A 153 -5.56 13.86 10.87
N ASP A 154 -5.03 15.01 10.49
CA ASP A 154 -3.91 15.07 9.54
C ASP A 154 -2.73 14.20 10.00
N LYS A 155 -2.02 13.59 9.05
CA LYS A 155 -0.86 12.70 9.27
C LYS A 155 -1.15 11.44 10.08
N THR A 156 -2.40 10.99 10.11
CA THR A 156 -2.78 9.74 10.79
C THR A 156 -3.04 8.60 9.80
N ALA A 157 -2.88 7.37 10.27
CA ALA A 157 -3.19 6.17 9.50
C ALA A 157 -3.93 5.14 10.36
N ALA A 158 -4.85 4.40 9.73
CA ALA A 158 -5.62 3.35 10.37
C ALA A 158 -5.74 2.13 9.46
N LEU A 159 -5.80 0.95 10.07
CA LEU A 159 -6.12 -0.29 9.39
C LEU A 159 -7.58 -0.64 9.65
N TYR A 160 -8.31 -1.01 8.61
CA TYR A 160 -9.68 -1.51 8.70
C TYR A 160 -9.78 -2.90 8.09
N ASP A 161 -10.61 -3.76 8.67
CA ASP A 161 -10.96 -5.03 8.06
C ASP A 161 -11.89 -4.83 6.84
N MET A 162 -12.21 -5.92 6.14
CA MET A 162 -13.10 -5.87 4.97
C MET A 162 -14.56 -5.52 5.30
N ASN A 163 -14.92 -5.44 6.59
CA ASN A 163 -16.22 -4.98 7.09
C ASN A 163 -16.16 -3.51 7.58
N GLU A 164 -15.06 -2.81 7.30
CA GLU A 164 -14.83 -1.41 7.70
C GLU A 164 -14.71 -1.21 9.22
N ALA A 165 -14.41 -2.28 9.98
CA ALA A 165 -14.09 -2.20 11.40
C ALA A 165 -12.61 -1.91 11.60
N MET A 166 -12.28 -0.94 12.47
CA MET A 166 -10.89 -0.59 12.77
C MET A 166 -10.17 -1.76 13.47
N VAL A 167 -8.98 -2.09 12.97
CA VAL A 167 -8.14 -3.17 13.45
C VAL A 167 -7.03 -2.57 14.30
N THR A 168 -7.06 -2.84 15.60
CA THR A 168 -6.04 -2.36 16.56
C THR A 168 -5.19 -3.49 17.14
N GLY A 169 -5.70 -4.72 17.10
CA GLY A 169 -5.04 -5.93 17.61
C GLY A 169 -4.20 -6.65 16.55
N ALA A 170 -4.03 -7.96 16.73
CA ALA A 170 -3.24 -8.80 15.82
C ALA A 170 -3.77 -8.74 14.37
N ILE A 171 -2.84 -8.70 13.41
CA ILE A 171 -3.12 -8.73 11.98
C ILE A 171 -3.01 -10.17 11.49
N ASP A 172 -4.05 -10.66 10.83
CA ASP A 172 -4.05 -11.94 10.14
C ASP A 172 -3.33 -11.79 8.79
N LYS A 173 -2.22 -12.50 8.63
CA LYS A 173 -1.39 -12.41 7.41
C LYS A 173 -2.10 -12.90 6.16
N GLU A 174 -3.10 -13.77 6.28
CA GLU A 174 -3.83 -14.32 5.14
C GLU A 174 -5.05 -13.47 4.75
N ALA A 175 -5.39 -12.46 5.55
CA ALA A 175 -6.53 -11.58 5.30
C ALA A 175 -6.16 -10.35 4.46
N ASP A 176 -7.18 -9.79 3.81
CA ASP A 176 -7.12 -8.47 3.17
C ASP A 176 -7.64 -7.39 4.14
N TYR A 177 -7.09 -6.18 4.01
CA TYR A 177 -7.44 -5.01 4.80
C TYR A 177 -7.53 -3.76 3.93
N PHE A 178 -8.18 -2.72 4.47
CA PHE A 178 -8.04 -1.35 3.98
C PHE A 178 -7.07 -0.59 4.88
N LEU A 179 -5.89 -0.27 4.34
CA LEU A 179 -5.02 0.74 4.92
C LEU A 179 -5.53 2.11 4.50
N THR A 180 -5.97 2.93 5.45
CA THR A 180 -6.44 4.29 5.20
C THR A 180 -5.49 5.29 5.84
N ILE A 181 -5.04 6.26 5.04
CA ILE A 181 -4.29 7.42 5.51
C ILE A 181 -5.19 8.65 5.48
N PHE A 182 -4.90 9.59 6.38
CA PHE A 182 -5.60 10.85 6.51
C PHE A 182 -4.63 12.00 6.30
N VAL A 183 -4.85 12.75 5.23
CA VAL A 183 -3.97 13.86 4.81
C VAL A 183 -4.81 15.09 4.56
N LYS A 184 -4.40 16.20 5.15
CA LYS A 184 -5.07 17.48 4.98
C LYS A 184 -4.49 18.22 3.79
N ASP A 185 -5.38 18.61 2.88
CA ASP A 185 -5.10 19.41 1.69
C ASP A 185 -4.41 20.74 2.06
N GLY A 186 -3.29 21.02 1.38
CA GLY A 186 -2.45 22.20 1.61
C GLY A 186 -1.53 22.17 2.83
N GLU A 187 -1.43 21.03 3.54
CA GLU A 187 -0.48 20.84 4.64
C GLU A 187 0.73 20.00 4.20
N SER A 188 1.72 19.83 5.10
CA SER A 188 3.02 19.22 4.75
C SER A 188 2.99 17.80 4.18
N PHE A 189 1.90 17.03 4.36
CA PHE A 189 1.79 15.68 3.79
C PHE A 189 1.12 15.67 2.41
N ASP A 190 0.48 16.75 2.02
CA ASP A 190 0.05 16.97 0.65
C ASP A 190 1.25 17.50 -0.18
N LEU A 191 1.72 16.72 -1.16
CA LEU A 191 3.02 16.99 -1.77
C LEU A 191 3.12 18.26 -2.57
N ASP A 192 2.03 18.70 -3.18
CA ASP A 192 2.07 19.95 -3.92
C ASP A 192 1.87 21.17 -3.00
N GLY A 193 1.46 20.93 -1.75
CA GLY A 193 1.27 21.90 -0.68
C GLY A 193 0.18 22.94 -0.98
N LYS A 194 -0.66 22.72 -2.00
CA LYS A 194 -1.66 23.70 -2.42
C LYS A 194 -2.99 23.35 -1.80
N ALA A 195 -3.54 24.27 -1.01
CA ALA A 195 -4.93 24.17 -0.56
C ALA A 195 -5.90 24.44 -1.73
N ASP A 196 -6.09 23.45 -2.61
CA ASP A 196 -6.90 23.57 -3.84
C ASP A 196 -7.99 22.49 -3.98
N GLY A 197 -8.16 21.67 -2.95
CA GLY A 197 -9.10 20.55 -2.92
C GLY A 197 -8.48 19.24 -3.41
N THR A 198 -7.16 19.20 -3.62
CA THR A 198 -6.44 18.02 -4.11
C THR A 198 -5.41 17.59 -3.09
N VAL A 199 -5.24 16.29 -2.91
CA VAL A 199 -4.12 15.72 -2.15
C VAL A 199 -3.38 14.76 -3.05
N ILE A 200 -2.06 14.94 -3.15
CA ILE A 200 -1.16 13.98 -3.80
C ILE A 200 -0.23 13.35 -2.77
N ASP A 201 -0.29 12.01 -2.67
CA ASP A 201 0.43 11.31 -1.61
C ASP A 201 1.11 9.99 -2.06
N PRO A 202 2.45 9.96 -2.09
CA PRO A 202 3.24 8.73 -2.16
C PRO A 202 3.44 8.14 -0.77
N VAL A 203 2.96 6.92 -0.61
CA VAL A 203 3.05 6.18 0.65
C VAL A 203 3.78 4.86 0.45
N SER A 204 4.49 4.44 1.48
CA SER A 204 5.07 3.11 1.58
C SER A 204 4.74 2.48 2.93
N ILE A 205 4.84 1.15 3.00
CA ILE A 205 4.68 0.40 4.24
C ILE A 205 6.04 -0.21 4.61
N ILE A 206 6.47 0.01 5.85
CA ILE A 206 7.66 -0.63 6.40
C ILE A 206 7.21 -1.91 7.10
N LYS A 207 7.58 -3.05 6.54
CA LYS A 207 7.38 -4.35 7.20
C LYS A 207 8.30 -4.46 8.40
N ALA A 208 7.72 -4.63 9.58
CA ALA A 208 8.50 -4.85 10.79
C ALA A 208 9.26 -6.18 10.68
N ALA A 209 10.55 -6.14 11.01
CA ALA A 209 11.34 -7.36 11.10
C ALA A 209 10.79 -8.28 12.19
N ALA A 210 10.82 -9.58 11.95
CA ALA A 210 10.48 -10.56 12.97
C ALA A 210 11.40 -10.36 14.18
N VAL A 211 10.82 -10.34 15.37
CA VAL A 211 11.60 -10.39 16.61
C VAL A 211 12.14 -11.80 16.70
N GLU A 212 13.46 -11.96 16.55
CA GLU A 212 14.07 -13.25 16.86
C GLU A 212 13.87 -13.53 18.35
N PRO A 213 13.38 -14.72 18.74
CA PRO A 213 13.28 -15.06 20.14
C PRO A 213 14.68 -15.00 20.74
N ASP A 214 14.82 -14.32 21.88
CA ASP A 214 16.06 -14.34 22.65
C ASP A 214 16.46 -15.81 22.85
N GLU A 215 17.55 -16.25 22.21
CA GLU A 215 18.13 -17.55 22.55
C GLU A 215 18.42 -17.52 24.05
N PRO A 216 17.95 -18.50 24.84
CA PRO A 216 18.23 -18.50 26.26
C PRO A 216 19.74 -18.51 26.45
N ASP A 217 20.27 -17.48 27.11
CA ASP A 217 21.69 -17.32 27.45
C ASP A 217 22.21 -18.61 28.09
N ARG A 218 22.81 -19.47 27.27
CA ARG A 218 23.50 -20.68 27.70
C ARG A 218 25.00 -20.44 27.75
N THR A 219 25.49 -19.26 28.16
CA THR A 219 26.94 -19.10 28.38
C THR A 219 27.30 -18.04 29.42
N ARG A 220 26.80 -18.17 30.66
CA ARG A 220 27.57 -17.77 31.85
C ARG A 220 28.41 -18.93 32.38
N GLY A 221 29.47 -19.20 31.64
CA GLY A 221 30.57 -20.08 32.01
C GLY A 221 31.89 -19.52 31.50
N ARG A 222 32.19 -18.25 31.81
CA ARG A 222 33.49 -17.64 31.52
C ARG A 222 34.46 -18.03 32.64
N ASN A 223 35.37 -18.96 32.38
CA ASN A 223 36.69 -19.06 33.02
C ASN A 223 37.66 -19.79 32.05
N GLY A 224 38.75 -19.11 31.69
CA GLY A 224 39.97 -19.74 31.16
C GLY A 224 40.13 -19.71 29.64
N GLY A 225 40.97 -18.79 29.15
CA GLY A 225 41.34 -18.69 27.74
C GLY A 225 42.46 -19.65 27.31
N CYS A 226 42.70 -19.73 26.01
CA CYS A 226 44.03 -19.84 25.41
C CYS A 226 43.89 -19.61 23.90
N ASN A 227 44.65 -18.65 23.37
CA ASN A 227 44.89 -18.49 21.94
C ASN A 227 46.18 -19.25 21.63
N SER A 228 46.14 -20.30 20.82
CA SER A 228 47.29 -20.95 20.17
C SER A 228 46.78 -22.00 19.17
N GLY A 229 47.15 -21.85 17.90
CA GLY A 229 46.84 -22.84 16.86
C GLY A 229 47.53 -24.17 17.12
N ALA A 230 46.86 -25.27 16.78
CA ALA A 230 47.45 -26.57 16.46
C ALA A 230 46.37 -27.52 15.94
N ALA A 231 46.83 -28.52 15.19
CA ALA A 231 46.10 -29.49 14.40
C ALA A 231 45.09 -30.40 15.14
N LEU A 232 44.21 -30.99 14.31
CA LEU A 232 43.48 -32.29 14.36
C LEU A 232 44.05 -33.39 15.30
N PRO A 233 43.34 -34.51 15.68
CA PRO A 233 42.22 -35.17 14.98
C PRO A 233 41.12 -35.85 15.85
N LEU A 234 40.18 -36.51 15.16
CA LEU A 234 39.27 -37.61 15.56
C LEU A 234 39.57 -38.35 16.88
N LEU A 235 38.52 -38.67 17.66
CA LEU A 235 38.41 -39.98 18.33
C LEU A 235 36.96 -40.44 18.50
N ALA A 236 36.82 -41.75 18.45
CA ALA A 236 35.64 -42.55 18.20
C ALA A 236 34.69 -42.74 19.40
N ALA A 237 33.43 -43.00 19.03
CA ALA A 237 32.48 -43.96 19.59
C ALA A 237 32.66 -44.47 21.04
N MET A 238 31.60 -44.32 21.84
CA MET A 238 31.08 -45.42 22.65
C MET A 238 29.56 -45.30 22.79
N ALA A 239 28.86 -46.29 22.23
CA ALA A 239 27.51 -46.62 22.61
C ALA A 239 27.55 -47.46 23.89
N VAL A 240 26.79 -47.09 24.92
CA VAL A 240 26.32 -48.02 25.95
C VAL A 240 24.82 -47.77 26.17
N LEU A 241 24.03 -48.72 25.67
CA LEU A 241 22.65 -48.99 26.03
C LEU A 241 22.62 -49.74 27.37
N ILE A 242 21.91 -49.22 28.39
CA ILE A 242 21.23 -50.03 29.44
C ILE A 242 19.95 -49.26 29.83
N ILE A 243 18.81 -49.55 29.20
CA ILE A 243 17.74 -50.47 29.63
C ILE A 243 17.03 -50.06 30.94
N ARG A 244 15.78 -49.61 30.76
CA ARG A 244 14.68 -49.58 31.73
C ARG A 244 14.51 -50.94 32.42
N LYS A 245 14.31 -50.96 33.74
CA LYS A 245 13.37 -51.91 34.34
C LYS A 245 12.63 -51.32 35.54
N LYS A 246 11.31 -51.31 35.37
CA LYS A 246 10.26 -51.08 36.36
C LYS A 246 10.29 -52.23 37.39
N ARG A 247 10.34 -51.89 38.69
CA ARG A 247 9.58 -52.55 39.75
C ARG A 247 9.54 -51.62 40.95
#